data_AF-A0A2B7YDF2-F1
#
_entry.id   AF-A0A2B7YDF2-F1
#
_cell.length_a   1.000
_cell.length_b   1.000
_cell.length_c   1.000
_cell.angle_alpha   90.00
_cell.angle_beta   90.00
_cell.angle_gamma   90.00
#
_symmetry.space_group_name_H-M   'P 1'
#
loop_
_entity.id
_entity.type
_entity.pdbx_description
1 polymer ?
#
loop_
_entity_poly.entity_id
_entity_poly.type
_entity_poly.pdbx_seq_one_letter_code
_entity_poly.pdbx_strand_id
1 'polypeptide(L)'
;MRFSMPVSLAAAILAIAPALPFGNALPTSENNGENNAMTTIAKRQVIPNNINIGINKKRHNAKGYGMWTAWVNGADPCHHHADLLVYENEESPCNIRFSLDGQDFQYTMQGCGGDLWLMRLGKDYVGTCDWAPGEFGCVAGDGYSGRWQCHVNDGPG
;
A
#
# COMPACT_ATOMS: atom_id res chain seq x y z
N MET A 1 67.83 34.74 4.19
CA MET A 1 67.43 33.99 5.40
C MET A 1 66.92 32.62 4.95
N ARG A 2 67.52 31.56 5.49
CA ARG A 2 67.06 30.17 5.32
C ARG A 2 65.82 29.96 6.19
N PHE A 3 64.88 29.10 5.79
CA PHE A 3 64.39 27.98 6.59
C PHE A 3 63.61 27.01 5.69
N SER A 4 64.11 25.78 5.66
CA SER A 4 63.45 24.58 5.14
C SER A 4 62.75 23.91 6.34
N MET A 5 61.53 23.41 6.18
CA MET A 5 60.93 22.44 7.10
C MET A 5 60.04 21.41 6.35
N PRO A 6 60.14 20.11 6.70
CA PRO A 6 59.32 19.00 6.19
C PRO A 6 58.23 18.59 7.18
N VAL A 7 57.10 18.04 6.71
CA VAL A 7 56.10 17.32 7.56
C VAL A 7 55.40 16.26 6.71
N SER A 8 55.86 15.00 6.77
CA SER A 8 55.31 13.84 7.51
C SER A 8 54.23 13.04 6.79
N LEU A 9 54.63 11.81 6.44
CA LEU A 9 53.79 10.64 6.17
C LEU A 9 52.88 10.33 7.36
N ALA A 10 51.62 9.98 7.10
CA ALA A 10 50.82 9.16 8.01
C ALA A 10 50.11 8.06 7.22
N ALA A 11 50.48 6.81 7.51
CA ALA A 11 49.86 5.61 7.01
C ALA A 11 48.58 5.30 7.82
N ALA A 12 47.48 4.98 7.16
CA ALA A 12 46.29 4.46 7.81
C ALA A 12 46.26 2.93 7.64
N ILE A 13 46.15 2.27 8.78
CA ILE A 13 46.26 0.82 8.98
C ILE A 13 44.96 0.12 8.59
N LEU A 14 45.14 -1.00 7.90
CA LEU A 14 44.17 -2.01 7.53
C LEU A 14 43.53 -2.66 8.78
N ALA A 15 42.20 -2.71 8.88
CA ALA A 15 41.50 -3.57 9.82
C ALA A 15 40.76 -4.67 9.03
N ILE A 16 41.29 -5.89 9.12
CA ILE A 16 40.68 -7.12 8.63
C ILE A 16 39.90 -7.71 9.81
N ALA A 17 38.59 -7.92 9.66
CA ALA A 17 37.81 -8.73 10.60
C ALA A 17 37.65 -10.16 10.03
N PRO A 18 37.85 -11.21 10.84
CA PRO A 18 37.79 -12.60 10.41
C PRO A 18 36.35 -13.14 10.39
N ALA A 19 36.11 -14.02 9.41
CA ALA A 19 34.92 -14.85 9.22
C ALA A 19 34.83 -15.98 10.25
N LEU A 20 33.62 -16.48 10.52
CA LEU A 20 33.36 -17.91 10.67
C LEU A 20 31.92 -18.30 10.22
N PRO A 21 31.70 -19.59 9.84
CA PRO A 21 30.65 -20.04 8.92
C PRO A 21 29.70 -21.12 9.52
N PHE A 22 29.02 -21.87 8.63
CA PHE A 22 28.12 -23.04 8.78
C PHE A 22 26.63 -22.66 8.94
N GLY A 23 25.72 -22.97 8.00
CA GLY A 23 25.39 -24.28 7.36
C GLY A 23 24.14 -24.83 8.08
N ASN A 24 23.06 -25.36 7.51
CA ASN A 24 22.66 -25.84 6.19
C ASN A 24 21.11 -25.82 6.16
N ALA A 25 20.48 -25.68 4.99
CA ALA A 25 19.45 -26.61 4.49
C ALA A 25 18.75 -26.03 3.26
N LEU A 26 19.17 -26.55 2.12
CA LEU A 26 18.47 -26.60 0.86
C LEU A 26 17.29 -27.58 1.02
N PRO A 27 16.10 -27.29 0.47
CA PRO A 27 15.29 -28.33 -0.12
C PRO A 27 15.31 -28.18 -1.64
N THR A 28 16.05 -29.06 -2.30
CA THR A 28 15.83 -29.43 -3.68
C THR A 28 14.55 -30.24 -3.76
N SER A 29 13.58 -29.76 -4.53
CA SER A 29 12.55 -30.61 -5.13
C SER A 29 12.26 -30.07 -6.52
N GLU A 30 13.08 -30.46 -7.48
CA GLU A 30 12.66 -30.53 -8.88
C GLU A 30 11.54 -31.57 -8.98
N ASN A 31 10.36 -31.15 -9.44
CA ASN A 31 9.69 -31.82 -10.56
C ASN A 31 8.49 -31.00 -11.06
N ASN A 32 8.57 -30.70 -12.36
CA ASN A 32 7.48 -30.52 -13.33
C ASN A 32 6.49 -29.37 -13.14
N GLY A 33 6.80 -28.28 -13.85
CA GLY A 33 5.93 -27.81 -14.92
C GLY A 33 4.61 -27.18 -14.49
N GLU A 34 4.63 -25.87 -14.30
CA GLU A 34 3.65 -24.95 -14.91
C GLU A 34 4.12 -23.52 -14.64
N ASN A 35 4.40 -22.78 -15.72
CA ASN A 35 4.67 -21.35 -15.68
C ASN A 35 3.38 -20.62 -15.28
N ASN A 36 3.13 -20.47 -13.98
CA ASN A 36 2.17 -19.49 -13.49
C ASN A 36 2.94 -18.40 -12.78
N ALA A 37 2.98 -17.23 -13.43
CA ALA A 37 3.50 -16.00 -12.89
C ALA A 37 2.89 -15.79 -11.50
N MET A 38 3.70 -16.02 -10.47
CA MET A 38 3.42 -15.64 -9.11
C MET A 38 3.49 -14.13 -9.07
N THR A 39 2.37 -13.48 -9.40
CA THR A 39 2.12 -12.09 -9.05
C THR A 39 2.37 -12.00 -7.56
N THR A 40 3.42 -11.30 -7.14
CA THR A 40 3.71 -11.04 -5.73
C THR A 40 2.53 -10.22 -5.19
N ILE A 41 1.47 -10.88 -4.74
CA ILE A 41 0.36 -10.25 -4.05
C ILE A 41 0.97 -9.71 -2.77
N ALA A 42 1.20 -8.40 -2.71
CA ALA A 42 1.50 -7.73 -1.45
C ALA A 42 0.37 -8.09 -0.50
N LYS A 43 0.68 -8.93 0.48
CA LYS A 43 -0.31 -9.51 1.38
C LYS A 43 -0.87 -8.37 2.22
N ARG A 44 -2.05 -7.88 1.87
CA ARG A 44 -2.75 -6.84 2.66
C ARG A 44 -2.82 -7.31 4.10
N GLN A 45 -2.36 -6.47 5.03
CA GLN A 45 -2.41 -6.82 6.43
C GLN A 45 -3.85 -6.72 6.90
N VAL A 46 -4.38 -7.80 7.47
CA VAL A 46 -5.72 -7.85 8.06
C VAL A 46 -5.66 -7.21 9.45
N ILE A 47 -5.61 -5.88 9.48
CA ILE A 47 -5.70 -5.08 10.70
C ILE A 47 -7.13 -4.50 10.77
N PRO A 48 -7.87 -4.69 11.88
CA PRO A 48 -9.16 -4.07 12.10
C PRO A 48 -9.08 -2.55 11.97
N ASN A 49 -10.16 -1.91 11.47
CA ASN A 49 -10.29 -0.46 11.30
C ASN A 49 -9.45 0.19 10.19
N ASN A 50 -8.69 -0.59 9.41
CA ASN A 50 -8.06 -0.05 8.21
C ASN A 50 -9.08 0.16 7.09
N ILE A 51 -8.90 1.23 6.33
CA ILE A 51 -9.75 1.57 5.17
C ILE A 51 -8.97 1.27 3.90
N ASN A 52 -9.49 0.40 3.06
CA ASN A 52 -8.93 0.12 1.75
C ASN A 52 -9.55 1.04 0.70
N ILE A 53 -8.72 1.52 -0.22
CA ILE A 53 -9.16 2.32 -1.37
C ILE A 53 -8.62 1.66 -2.64
N GLY A 54 -9.46 1.54 -3.65
CA GLY A 54 -9.11 0.84 -4.88
C GLY A 54 -10.14 1.06 -5.98
N ILE A 55 -10.06 0.20 -7.00
CA ILE A 55 -10.88 0.27 -8.20
C ILE A 55 -11.87 -0.87 -8.23
N ASN A 56 -13.15 -0.56 -8.40
CA ASN A 56 -14.20 -1.50 -8.70
C ASN A 56 -14.33 -1.66 -10.22
N LYS A 57 -13.85 -2.78 -10.77
CA LYS A 57 -13.89 -3.04 -12.22
C LYS A 57 -15.31 -3.31 -12.73
N LYS A 58 -16.25 -3.72 -11.86
CA LYS A 58 -17.66 -3.93 -12.21
C LYS A 58 -18.35 -2.63 -12.59
N ARG A 59 -18.06 -1.57 -11.86
CA ARG A 59 -18.62 -0.25 -12.09
C ARG A 59 -17.65 0.53 -12.96
N HIS A 60 -17.90 0.50 -14.27
CA HIS A 60 -17.07 1.21 -15.23
C HIS A 60 -17.87 2.26 -16.02
N ASN A 61 -17.19 3.31 -16.44
CA ASN A 61 -17.75 4.26 -17.40
C ASN A 61 -17.85 3.64 -18.81
N ALA A 62 -18.40 4.37 -19.77
CA ALA A 62 -18.54 3.91 -21.15
C ALA A 62 -17.21 3.55 -21.85
N LYS A 63 -16.07 3.91 -21.26
CA LYS A 63 -14.72 3.63 -21.78
C LYS A 63 -14.04 2.43 -21.09
N GLY A 64 -14.71 1.80 -20.12
CA GLY A 64 -14.19 0.62 -19.40
C GLY A 64 -13.28 0.94 -18.22
N TYR A 65 -13.14 2.20 -17.80
CA TYR A 65 -12.37 2.53 -16.59
C TYR A 65 -13.19 2.24 -15.35
N GLY A 66 -12.61 1.52 -14.41
CA GLY A 66 -13.27 1.20 -13.14
C GLY A 66 -13.44 2.43 -12.26
N MET A 67 -14.43 2.37 -11.37
CA MET A 67 -14.72 3.43 -10.42
C MET A 67 -13.90 3.27 -9.15
N TRP A 68 -13.46 4.39 -8.58
CA TRP A 68 -12.85 4.39 -7.26
C TRP A 68 -13.86 4.01 -6.19
N THR A 69 -13.45 3.13 -5.30
CA THR A 69 -14.28 2.58 -4.23
C THR A 69 -13.44 2.42 -2.96
N ALA A 70 -14.05 2.67 -1.80
CA ALA A 70 -13.46 2.45 -0.49
C ALA A 70 -14.23 1.35 0.28
N TRP A 71 -13.54 0.60 1.13
CA TRP A 71 -14.15 -0.44 1.97
C TRP A 71 -13.33 -0.66 3.24
N VAL A 72 -13.98 -1.16 4.30
CA VAL A 72 -13.28 -1.53 5.53
C VAL A 72 -12.52 -2.83 5.33
N ASN A 73 -11.33 -2.93 5.92
CA ASN A 73 -10.54 -4.14 5.88
C ASN A 73 -11.23 -5.32 6.57
N GLY A 74 -11.24 -6.48 5.92
CA GLY A 74 -11.98 -7.66 6.39
C GLY A 74 -13.48 -7.63 6.11
N ALA A 75 -14.05 -6.48 5.69
CA ALA A 75 -15.40 -6.43 5.13
C ALA A 75 -15.39 -6.96 3.68
N ASP A 76 -16.52 -7.52 3.26
CA ASP A 76 -16.71 -7.94 1.88
C ASP A 76 -16.93 -6.70 0.98
N PRO A 77 -15.96 -6.29 0.15
CA PRO A 77 -16.12 -5.12 -0.70
C PRO A 77 -17.24 -5.30 -1.72
N CYS A 78 -17.70 -6.51 -2.01
CA CYS A 78 -18.79 -6.75 -2.95
C CYS A 78 -20.15 -6.23 -2.43
N HIS A 79 -20.33 -6.21 -1.10
CA HIS A 79 -21.58 -5.82 -0.44
C HIS A 79 -21.43 -4.59 0.46
N HIS A 80 -20.23 -4.36 1.01
CA HIS A 80 -19.95 -3.31 1.98
C HIS A 80 -18.83 -2.40 1.47
N HIS A 81 -19.20 -1.44 0.63
CA HIS A 81 -18.29 -0.49 0.02
C HIS A 81 -18.94 0.88 -0.18
N ALA A 82 -18.11 1.89 -0.36
CA ALA A 82 -18.51 3.24 -0.73
C ALA A 82 -17.93 3.60 -2.09
N ASP A 83 -18.81 3.93 -3.02
CA ASP A 83 -18.43 4.42 -4.34
C ASP A 83 -18.02 5.89 -4.27
N LEU A 84 -16.82 6.22 -4.77
CA LEU A 84 -16.30 7.58 -4.76
C LEU A 84 -16.75 8.38 -5.99
N LEU A 85 -17.54 7.78 -6.90
CA LEU A 85 -18.12 8.43 -8.08
C LEU A 85 -17.11 9.09 -9.03
N VAL A 86 -15.84 8.71 -8.92
CA VAL A 86 -14.76 9.13 -9.81
C VAL A 86 -14.17 7.88 -10.44
N TYR A 87 -13.89 7.94 -11.73
CA TYR A 87 -13.31 6.82 -12.47
C TYR A 87 -11.79 6.92 -12.51
N GLU A 88 -11.12 5.80 -12.73
CA GLU A 88 -9.66 5.72 -12.75
C GLU A 88 -8.99 6.76 -13.69
N ASN A 89 -9.69 7.15 -14.75
CA ASN A 89 -9.22 8.11 -15.74
C ASN A 89 -9.68 9.56 -15.51
N GLU A 90 -10.50 9.84 -14.50
CA GLU A 90 -11.33 11.06 -14.39
C GLU A 90 -11.04 11.87 -13.13
N GLU A 91 -9.76 12.09 -12.80
CA GLU A 91 -9.29 12.81 -11.59
C GLU A 91 -8.96 11.85 -10.43
N SER A 92 -8.20 12.38 -9.49
CA SER A 92 -7.75 11.62 -8.34
C SER A 92 -8.89 11.49 -7.32
N PRO A 93 -9.04 10.35 -6.64
CA PRO A 93 -10.07 10.13 -5.61
C PRO A 93 -9.94 10.98 -4.33
N CYS A 94 -9.15 12.06 -4.35
CA CYS A 94 -9.00 12.97 -3.22
C CYS A 94 -10.12 14.00 -3.15
N ASN A 95 -10.31 14.59 -1.97
CA ASN A 95 -11.35 15.58 -1.68
C ASN A 95 -12.79 15.09 -1.84
N ILE A 96 -12.98 13.78 -2.04
CA ILE A 96 -14.28 13.13 -2.10
C ILE A 96 -14.64 12.65 -0.69
N ARG A 97 -15.82 13.03 -0.21
CA ARG A 97 -16.38 12.51 1.04
C ARG A 97 -17.05 11.18 0.78
N PHE A 98 -16.73 10.18 1.59
CA PHE A 98 -17.38 8.87 1.57
C PHE A 98 -17.68 8.40 2.99
N SER A 99 -18.70 7.56 3.13
CA SER A 99 -19.09 6.93 4.40
C SER A 99 -19.01 5.43 4.23
N LEU A 100 -18.56 4.72 5.24
CA LEU A 100 -18.41 3.27 5.20
C LEU A 100 -19.40 2.61 6.14
N ASP A 101 -19.93 1.46 5.75
CA ASP A 101 -20.80 0.67 6.62
C ASP A 101 -20.10 0.32 7.93
N GLY A 102 -20.80 0.51 9.05
CA GLY A 102 -20.25 0.27 10.39
C GLY A 102 -19.26 1.34 10.87
N GLN A 103 -19.15 2.48 10.17
CA GLN A 103 -18.41 3.66 10.65
C GLN A 103 -19.37 4.84 10.83
N ASP A 104 -19.28 5.51 11.99
CA ASP A 104 -20.16 6.64 12.31
C ASP A 104 -19.76 7.94 11.61
N PHE A 105 -18.58 7.97 11.00
CA PHE A 105 -17.98 9.17 10.45
C PHE A 105 -17.81 9.10 8.93
N GLN A 106 -17.83 10.28 8.31
CA GLN A 106 -17.41 10.45 6.93
C GLN A 106 -15.91 10.62 6.85
N TYR A 107 -15.31 10.08 5.80
CA TYR A 107 -13.89 10.19 5.52
C TYR A 107 -13.65 10.91 4.20
N THR A 108 -12.47 11.50 4.07
CA THR A 108 -11.99 12.10 2.83
C THR A 108 -10.53 11.73 2.65
N MET A 109 -10.17 11.22 1.47
CA MET A 109 -8.77 11.02 1.13
C MET A 109 -8.14 12.33 0.66
N GLN A 110 -6.90 12.55 1.07
CA GLN A 110 -6.12 13.74 0.78
C GLN A 110 -4.71 13.38 0.35
N GLY A 111 -3.99 14.37 -0.20
CA GLY A 111 -2.58 14.20 -0.58
C GLY A 111 -2.35 13.65 -1.98
N CYS A 112 -3.37 13.62 -2.84
CA CYS A 112 -3.22 13.17 -4.22
C CYS A 112 -2.25 14.08 -4.99
N GLY A 113 -1.01 13.62 -5.15
CA GLY A 113 0.13 14.42 -5.61
C GLY A 113 1.38 14.24 -4.73
N GLY A 114 1.27 13.53 -3.61
CA GLY A 114 2.36 13.16 -2.70
C GLY A 114 1.92 12.01 -1.79
N ASP A 115 2.28 12.09 -0.51
CA ASP A 115 1.86 11.13 0.49
C ASP A 115 0.34 11.20 0.70
N LEU A 116 -0.33 10.05 0.74
CA LEU A 116 -1.77 9.99 0.92
C LEU A 116 -2.14 9.86 2.40
N TRP A 117 -3.20 10.55 2.79
CA TRP A 117 -3.75 10.45 4.15
C TRP A 117 -5.26 10.55 4.17
N LEU A 118 -5.83 10.19 5.32
CA LEU A 118 -7.27 10.18 5.54
C LEU A 118 -7.65 11.25 6.56
N MET A 119 -8.71 12.00 6.23
CA MET A 119 -9.35 12.95 7.13
C MET A 119 -10.74 12.46 7.55
N ARG A 120 -11.10 12.66 8.81
CA ARG A 120 -12.44 12.44 9.36
C ARG A 120 -13.21 13.76 9.35
N LEU A 121 -14.46 13.72 8.90
CA LEU A 121 -15.36 14.87 8.76
C LEU A 121 -14.74 16.06 7.99
N GLY A 122 -13.72 15.77 7.16
CA GLY A 122 -12.94 16.78 6.44
C GLY A 122 -12.13 17.74 7.33
N LYS A 123 -11.88 17.40 8.60
CA LYS A 123 -11.17 18.27 9.55
C LYS A 123 -10.01 17.57 10.24
N ASP A 124 -10.23 16.39 10.79
CA ASP A 124 -9.25 15.74 11.65
C ASP A 124 -8.42 14.76 10.82
N TYR A 125 -7.11 14.82 10.94
CA TYR A 125 -6.22 13.80 10.38
C TYR A 125 -6.37 12.52 11.19
N VAL A 126 -6.67 11.40 10.54
CA VAL A 126 -6.97 10.13 11.24
C VAL A 126 -6.16 8.95 10.76
N GLY A 127 -5.32 9.10 9.73
CA GLY A 127 -4.50 7.99 9.24
C GLY A 127 -3.64 8.33 8.03
N THR A 128 -2.54 7.59 7.85
CA THR A 128 -1.76 7.57 6.60
C THR A 128 -2.30 6.48 5.68
N CYS A 129 -2.10 6.64 4.38
CA CYS A 129 -2.40 5.62 3.40
C CYS A 129 -1.13 5.17 2.68
N ASP A 130 -0.90 3.85 2.70
CA ASP A 130 0.27 3.21 2.12
C ASP A 130 -0.11 2.45 0.85
N TRP A 131 0.82 2.40 -0.11
CA TRP A 131 0.62 1.66 -1.35
C TRP A 131 0.55 0.17 -1.05
N ALA A 132 -0.63 -0.42 -1.25
CA ALA A 132 -0.95 -1.79 -0.90
C ALA A 132 -1.81 -2.42 -2.01
N PRO A 133 -1.18 -2.72 -3.16
CA PRO A 133 -1.87 -3.31 -4.30
C PRO A 133 -2.32 -4.73 -3.95
N GLY A 134 -3.54 -5.08 -4.33
CA GLY A 134 -4.08 -6.42 -4.11
C GLY A 134 -5.38 -6.61 -4.86
N GLU A 135 -5.66 -7.83 -5.31
CA GLU A 135 -6.91 -8.15 -5.99
C GLU A 135 -7.85 -8.91 -5.06
N PHE A 136 -9.12 -8.52 -5.08
CA PHE A 136 -10.20 -9.14 -4.32
C PHE A 136 -11.30 -9.53 -5.31
N GLY A 137 -11.53 -10.84 -5.48
CA GLY A 137 -12.57 -11.34 -6.37
C GLY A 137 -13.93 -11.39 -5.67
N CYS A 138 -14.97 -10.91 -6.35
CA CYS A 138 -16.35 -11.22 -5.98
C CYS A 138 -16.80 -12.51 -6.66
N VAL A 139 -17.79 -13.20 -6.08
CA VAL A 139 -18.36 -14.47 -6.59
C VAL A 139 -18.85 -14.37 -8.05
N ALA A 140 -19.09 -13.17 -8.57
CA ALA A 140 -19.51 -12.90 -9.94
C ALA A 140 -18.35 -12.64 -10.94
N GLY A 141 -17.09 -12.88 -10.57
CA GLY A 141 -15.93 -12.73 -11.46
C GLY A 141 -15.43 -11.28 -11.65
N ASP A 142 -16.20 -10.29 -11.20
CA ASP A 142 -15.73 -8.91 -11.15
C ASP A 142 -14.83 -8.67 -9.94
N GLY A 143 -13.61 -8.18 -10.21
CA GLY A 143 -12.58 -7.96 -9.21
C GLY A 143 -12.49 -6.52 -8.74
N TYR A 144 -12.23 -6.34 -7.46
CA TYR A 144 -11.74 -5.10 -6.87
C TYR A 144 -10.21 -5.10 -6.94
N SER A 145 -9.62 -4.08 -7.53
CA SER A 145 -8.19 -3.84 -7.46
C SER A 145 -7.92 -2.84 -6.35
N GLY A 146 -7.59 -3.36 -5.19
CA GLY A 146 -7.00 -2.60 -4.12
C GLY A 146 -5.73 -1.85 -4.55
N ARG A 147 -5.61 -0.58 -4.15
CA ARG A 147 -4.43 0.26 -4.44
C ARG A 147 -3.77 0.79 -3.18
N TRP A 148 -4.58 1.33 -2.28
CA TRP A 148 -4.12 1.95 -1.06
C TRP A 148 -4.77 1.28 0.15
N GLN A 149 -4.02 1.21 1.24
CA GLN A 149 -4.52 0.81 2.55
C GLN A 149 -4.23 1.94 3.53
N CYS A 150 -5.29 2.53 4.09
CA CYS A 150 -5.23 3.59 5.08
C CYS A 150 -5.26 3.01 6.48
N HIS A 151 -4.23 3.32 7.26
CA HIS A 151 -4.05 2.95 8.65
C HIS A 151 -4.71 4.00 9.53
N VAL A 152 -5.92 3.70 10.02
CA VAL A 152 -6.66 4.63 10.89
C VAL A 152 -6.10 4.52 12.30
N ASN A 153 -5.51 5.62 12.79
CA ASN A 153 -4.83 5.69 14.10
C ASN A 153 -5.80 5.93 15.26
N ASP A 154 -7.02 6.34 14.96
CA ASP A 154 -8.06 6.43 15.98
C ASP A 154 -8.53 5.01 16.29
N GLY A 155 -8.28 4.56 17.52
CA GLY A 155 -8.85 3.31 18.03
C GLY A 155 -10.38 3.28 17.85
N PRO A 156 -11.00 2.08 17.94
CA PRO A 156 -12.46 1.98 17.88
C PRO A 156 -13.04 2.91 18.96
N GLY A 157 -13.81 3.91 18.52
CA GLY A 157 -14.58 4.77 19.42
C GLY A 157 -15.71 4.01 20.07
#